data_AF-A0A812R2X8-F1
#
_entry.id   AF-A0A812R2X8-F1
#
_cell.length_a   1.000
_cell.length_b   1.000
_cell.length_c   1.000
_cell.angle_alpha   90.00
_cell.angle_beta   90.00
_cell.angle_gamma   90.00
#
_symmetry.space_group_name_H-M   'P 1'
#
loop_
_entity.id
_entity.type
_entity.pdbx_description
1 polymer ?
#
loop_
_entity_poly.entity_id
_entity_poly.type
_entity_poly.pdbx_seq_one_letter_code
_entity_poly.pdbx_strand_id
1 'polypeptide(L)'
;MRFLDKQTYTVWCLSPASSNGVDVSKALAEAFGGHPLDLEELCLPQPDTVPLSELGYNLISGLHNEGKFTAYLARIAEHMGAEVVDGVGLAAFAKVYLDNKGPGFQYTDVVKDMYQSPWMKVSPYAACISNRNASSQDVEVAIAWGCQHLTGEWNCNHIDKGCQSDVFAKGDWVFSRYYRHAQTGSNSLEQCNFHGAAMFASPHVYRRVASSCILADDELSAKL
;
A
#
# COMPACT_ATOMS: atom_id res chain seq x y z
N MET A 1 -9.58 22.31 -9.21
CA MET A 1 -8.35 21.49 -9.38
C MET A 1 -8.51 20.70 -10.66
N ARG A 2 -7.73 20.99 -11.71
CA ARG A 2 -7.71 20.13 -12.91
C ARG A 2 -6.84 18.93 -12.54
N PHE A 3 -7.48 17.82 -12.20
CA PHE A 3 -6.78 16.56 -11.98
C PHE A 3 -6.11 16.17 -13.29
N LEU A 4 -4.82 15.85 -13.21
CA LEU A 4 -4.00 15.44 -14.33
C LEU A 4 -4.74 14.35 -15.11
N ASP A 5 -4.86 14.55 -16.43
CA ASP A 5 -5.34 13.54 -17.36
C ASP A 5 -4.64 12.21 -17.06
N LYS A 6 -5.40 11.11 -17.11
CA LYS A 6 -4.92 9.73 -16.89
C LYS A 6 -3.74 9.46 -17.83
N GLN A 7 -2.50 9.70 -17.39
CA GLN A 7 -1.33 9.35 -18.17
C GLN A 7 -1.19 7.84 -18.14
N THR A 8 -1.50 7.21 -19.27
CA THR A 8 -1.18 5.81 -19.51
C THR A 8 0.30 5.72 -19.83
N TYR A 9 1.10 5.26 -18.88
CA TYR A 9 2.49 4.92 -19.15
C TYR A 9 2.52 3.53 -19.79
N THR A 10 3.12 3.44 -20.98
CA THR A 10 3.50 2.14 -21.53
C THR A 10 4.61 1.61 -20.64
N VAL A 11 4.32 0.61 -19.81
CA VAL A 11 5.37 -0.09 -19.07
C VAL A 11 6.12 -0.91 -20.11
N TRP A 12 7.32 -0.46 -20.45
CA TRP A 12 8.19 -1.18 -21.37
C TRP A 12 8.86 -2.31 -20.59
N CYS A 13 8.51 -3.54 -20.92
CA CYS A 13 9.32 -4.69 -20.55
C CYS A 13 10.73 -4.49 -21.08
N LEU A 14 11.73 -4.61 -20.21
CA LEU A 14 13.11 -4.63 -20.65
C LEU A 14 13.30 -5.86 -21.55
N SER A 15 13.77 -5.65 -22.77
CA SER A 15 14.21 -6.74 -23.62
C SER A 15 15.62 -7.16 -23.18
N PRO A 16 15.90 -8.46 -23.02
CA PRO A 16 17.21 -8.91 -22.60
C PRO A 16 18.26 -8.46 -23.62
N ALA A 17 19.37 -7.90 -23.13
CA ALA A 17 20.53 -7.67 -23.97
C ALA A 17 21.26 -8.99 -24.16
N SER A 18 21.63 -9.28 -25.42
CA SER A 18 22.43 -10.46 -25.77
C SER A 18 23.74 -10.04 -26.40
N SER A 19 24.83 -10.72 -26.03
CA SER A 19 26.16 -10.54 -26.63
C SER A 19 26.71 -11.90 -27.03
N ASN A 20 27.09 -12.07 -28.30
CA ASN A 20 27.52 -13.36 -28.87
C ASN A 20 26.52 -14.51 -28.62
N GLY A 21 25.22 -14.22 -28.64
CA GLY A 21 24.16 -15.20 -28.39
C GLY A 21 23.99 -15.59 -26.92
N VAL A 22 24.73 -14.96 -26.00
CA VAL A 22 24.58 -15.17 -24.55
C VAL A 22 23.75 -14.03 -23.96
N ASP A 23 22.71 -14.40 -23.20
CA ASP A 23 21.92 -13.47 -22.40
C ASP A 23 22.82 -12.84 -21.31
N VAL A 24 22.95 -11.52 -21.32
CA VAL A 24 23.83 -10.78 -20.41
C VAL A 24 23.41 -10.97 -18.96
N SER A 25 22.11 -11.04 -18.67
CA SER A 25 21.62 -11.22 -17.30
C SER A 25 21.95 -12.60 -16.75
N LYS A 26 21.81 -13.63 -17.58
CA LYS A 26 22.17 -15.01 -17.21
C LYS A 26 23.68 -15.16 -17.00
N ALA A 27 24.49 -14.61 -17.92
CA ALA A 27 25.95 -14.64 -17.79
C ALA A 27 26.44 -13.93 -16.52
N LEU A 28 25.80 -12.81 -16.17
CA LEU A 28 26.12 -12.07 -14.94
C LEU A 28 25.75 -12.89 -13.69
N ALA A 29 24.54 -13.48 -13.66
CA ALA A 29 24.13 -14.34 -12.56
C ALA A 29 25.10 -15.52 -12.36
N GLU A 30 25.47 -16.20 -13.43
CA GLU A 30 26.44 -17.31 -13.39
C GLU A 30 27.83 -16.86 -12.90
N ALA A 31 28.34 -15.72 -13.38
CA ALA A 31 29.66 -15.20 -13.00
C ALA A 31 29.77 -14.82 -11.51
N PHE A 32 28.67 -14.43 -10.88
CA PHE A 32 28.62 -13.98 -9.49
C PHE A 32 27.89 -14.96 -8.54
N GLY A 33 27.52 -16.15 -9.01
CA GLY A 33 26.82 -17.17 -8.21
C GLY A 33 25.38 -16.79 -7.82
N GLY A 34 24.76 -15.89 -8.59
CA GLY A 34 23.36 -15.49 -8.44
C GLY A 34 22.38 -16.41 -9.17
N HIS A 35 21.08 -16.17 -8.96
CA HIS A 35 20.03 -16.82 -9.73
C HIS A 35 19.77 -16.02 -11.02
N PRO A 36 19.61 -16.67 -12.19
CA PRO A 36 19.24 -15.98 -13.43
C PRO A 36 17.94 -15.20 -13.23
N LEU A 37 17.84 -14.03 -13.84
CA LEU A 37 16.59 -13.28 -13.88
C LEU A 37 15.58 -14.03 -14.75
N ASP A 38 14.41 -14.33 -14.18
CA ASP A 38 13.26 -14.76 -14.97
C ASP A 38 12.64 -13.54 -15.65
N LEU A 39 13.00 -13.36 -16.91
CA LEU A 39 12.58 -12.22 -17.73
C LEU A 39 11.08 -12.26 -18.04
N GLU A 40 10.47 -13.44 -18.06
CA GLU A 40 9.02 -13.56 -18.19
C GLU A 40 8.34 -13.04 -16.92
N GLU A 41 8.89 -13.36 -15.74
CA GLU A 41 8.37 -12.87 -14.47
C GLU A 41 8.56 -11.37 -14.27
N LEU A 42 9.66 -10.79 -14.76
CA LEU A 42 9.94 -9.34 -14.66
C LEU A 42 8.89 -8.48 -15.37
N CYS A 43 8.22 -9.04 -16.37
CA CYS A 43 7.14 -8.41 -17.12
C CYS A 43 5.77 -8.54 -16.46
N LEU A 44 5.63 -9.43 -15.48
CA LEU A 44 4.37 -9.64 -14.81
C LEU A 44 4.14 -8.51 -13.78
N PRO A 45 2.91 -7.99 -13.67
CA PRO A 45 2.51 -7.12 -12.58
C PRO A 45 2.90 -7.75 -11.24
N GLN A 46 3.64 -7.02 -10.41
CA GLN A 46 4.08 -7.52 -9.12
C GLN A 46 3.11 -7.07 -8.00
N PRO A 47 2.74 -7.98 -7.09
CA PRO A 47 1.72 -7.71 -6.09
C PRO A 47 2.11 -6.64 -5.07
N ASP A 48 3.40 -6.34 -4.93
CA ASP A 48 3.97 -5.33 -4.04
C ASP A 48 3.99 -3.92 -4.65
N THR A 49 3.89 -3.78 -5.98
CA THR A 49 4.04 -2.50 -6.69
C THR A 49 2.79 -2.03 -7.41
N VAL A 50 1.88 -2.94 -7.82
CA VAL A 50 0.64 -2.51 -8.50
C VAL A 50 -0.21 -1.61 -7.59
N PRO A 51 -1.03 -0.68 -8.11
CA PRO A 51 -1.89 0.14 -7.26
C PRO A 51 -2.94 -0.69 -6.51
N LEU A 52 -3.21 -0.37 -5.25
CA LEU A 52 -4.33 -0.95 -4.48
C LEU A 52 -5.66 -0.35 -4.95
N SER A 53 -6.15 -0.86 -6.08
CA SER A 53 -7.35 -0.35 -6.78
C SER A 53 -7.94 -1.42 -7.69
N GLU A 54 -9.07 -1.11 -8.32
CA GLU A 54 -9.67 -1.96 -9.37
C GLU A 54 -8.68 -2.30 -10.50
N LEU A 55 -7.81 -1.37 -10.89
CA LEU A 55 -6.79 -1.64 -11.92
C LEU A 55 -5.78 -2.68 -11.45
N GLY A 56 -5.18 -2.51 -10.27
CA GLY A 56 -4.19 -3.45 -9.75
C GLY A 56 -4.78 -4.81 -9.41
N TYR A 57 -6.03 -4.83 -8.92
CA TYR A 57 -6.80 -6.06 -8.74
C TYR A 57 -6.91 -6.83 -10.06
N ASN A 58 -7.40 -6.20 -11.12
CA ASN A 58 -7.56 -6.85 -12.43
C ASN A 58 -6.23 -7.30 -13.03
N LEU A 59 -5.15 -6.52 -12.83
CA LEU A 59 -3.82 -6.90 -13.28
C LEU A 59 -3.32 -8.17 -12.58
N ILE A 60 -3.45 -8.27 -11.25
CA ILE A 60 -2.93 -9.43 -10.50
C ILE A 60 -3.84 -10.65 -10.61
N SER A 61 -5.17 -10.47 -10.49
CA SER A 61 -6.11 -11.58 -10.61
C SER A 61 -6.11 -12.17 -12.03
N GLY A 62 -5.89 -11.34 -13.05
CA GLY A 62 -5.75 -11.76 -14.45
C GLY A 62 -4.55 -12.68 -14.73
N LEU A 63 -3.54 -12.69 -13.85
CA LEU A 63 -2.42 -13.64 -13.94
C LEU A 63 -2.82 -15.07 -13.58
N HIS A 64 -3.97 -15.27 -12.92
CA HIS A 64 -4.41 -16.57 -12.40
C HIS A 64 -3.33 -17.28 -11.57
N ASN A 65 -2.47 -16.50 -10.91
CA ASN A 65 -1.39 -16.99 -10.04
C ASN A 65 -1.80 -16.80 -8.57
N GLU A 66 -2.12 -17.91 -7.90
CA GLU A 66 -2.59 -17.91 -6.51
C GLU A 66 -1.62 -17.22 -5.55
N GLY A 67 -0.32 -17.47 -5.70
CA GLY A 67 0.71 -16.88 -4.84
C GLY A 67 0.78 -15.35 -4.98
N LYS A 68 0.82 -14.83 -6.21
CA LYS A 68 0.84 -13.38 -6.46
C LYS A 68 -0.45 -12.71 -5.97
N PHE A 69 -1.61 -13.33 -6.19
CA PHE A 69 -2.88 -12.77 -5.74
C PHE A 69 -3.03 -12.81 -4.21
N THR A 70 -2.59 -13.88 -3.54
CA THR A 70 -2.49 -13.98 -2.08
C THR A 70 -1.62 -12.86 -1.52
N ALA A 71 -0.45 -12.60 -2.11
CA ALA A 71 0.44 -11.51 -1.70
C ALA A 71 -0.19 -10.13 -1.88
N TYR A 72 -0.93 -9.91 -2.98
CA TYR A 72 -1.67 -8.67 -3.22
C TYR A 72 -2.74 -8.43 -2.15
N LEU A 73 -3.51 -9.47 -1.78
CA LEU A 73 -4.51 -9.41 -0.72
C LEU A 73 -3.89 -9.18 0.67
N ALA A 74 -2.74 -9.80 0.96
CA ALA A 74 -1.99 -9.53 2.19
C ALA A 74 -1.61 -8.04 2.30
N ARG A 75 -1.14 -7.44 1.20
CA ARG A 75 -0.82 -6.01 1.14
C ARG A 75 -2.05 -5.12 1.29
N ILE A 76 -3.20 -5.50 0.72
CA ILE A 76 -4.47 -4.80 0.98
C ILE A 76 -4.76 -4.83 2.49
N ALA A 77 -4.68 -6.00 3.13
CA ALA A 77 -4.93 -6.14 4.56
C ALA A 77 -3.98 -5.26 5.40
N GLU A 78 -2.69 -5.21 5.05
CA GLU A 78 -1.73 -4.33 5.71
C GLU A 78 -2.12 -2.85 5.59
N HIS A 79 -2.57 -2.41 4.41
CA HIS A 79 -3.06 -1.05 4.16
C HIS A 79 -4.46 -0.77 4.73
N MET A 80 -5.17 -1.79 5.23
CA MET A 80 -6.40 -1.66 6.02
C MET A 80 -6.13 -1.56 7.52
N GLY A 81 -4.86 -1.52 7.94
CA GLY A 81 -4.46 -1.53 9.34
C GLY A 81 -4.65 -2.90 9.99
N ALA A 82 -4.74 -3.95 9.18
CA ALA A 82 -4.95 -5.33 9.63
C ALA A 82 -3.67 -6.15 9.62
N GLU A 83 -3.68 -7.21 10.43
CA GLU A 83 -2.64 -8.23 10.46
C GLU A 83 -3.22 -9.55 9.97
N VAL A 84 -2.49 -10.25 9.10
CA VAL A 84 -2.84 -11.61 8.66
C VAL A 84 -2.52 -12.57 9.80
N VAL A 85 -3.56 -13.17 10.39
CA VAL A 85 -3.44 -14.13 11.51
C VAL A 85 -3.56 -15.59 11.06
N ASP A 86 -4.06 -15.83 9.85
CA ASP A 86 -4.18 -17.15 9.24
C ASP A 86 -3.80 -17.10 7.75
N GLY A 87 -2.56 -17.51 7.43
CA GLY A 87 -2.08 -17.56 6.05
C GLY A 87 -2.80 -18.61 5.19
N VAL A 88 -3.32 -19.70 5.79
CA VAL A 88 -4.05 -20.73 5.06
C VAL A 88 -5.44 -20.22 4.69
N GLY A 89 -6.12 -19.55 5.63
CA GLY A 89 -7.40 -18.87 5.39
C GLY A 89 -7.29 -17.80 4.32
N LEU A 90 -6.21 -17.01 4.30
CA LEU A 90 -5.94 -16.03 3.24
C LEU A 90 -5.77 -16.70 1.87
N ALA A 91 -4.97 -17.76 1.76
CA ALA A 91 -4.77 -18.48 0.49
C ALA A 91 -6.09 -19.09 -0.02
N ALA A 92 -6.90 -19.68 0.86
CA ALA A 92 -8.21 -20.20 0.52
C ALA A 92 -9.16 -19.08 0.04
N PHE A 93 -9.14 -17.92 0.69
CA PHE A 93 -9.90 -16.75 0.28
C PHE A 93 -9.45 -16.25 -1.11
N ALA A 94 -8.14 -16.18 -1.36
CA ALA A 94 -7.58 -15.80 -2.65
C ALA A 94 -8.06 -16.73 -3.77
N LYS A 95 -8.06 -18.05 -3.51
CA LYS A 95 -8.52 -19.07 -4.45
C LYS A 95 -9.99 -18.89 -4.84
N VAL A 96 -10.87 -18.59 -3.89
CA VAL A 96 -12.30 -18.33 -4.18
C VAL A 96 -12.45 -17.21 -5.20
N TYR A 97 -11.69 -16.13 -5.07
CA TYR A 97 -11.76 -14.99 -5.99
C TYR A 97 -11.09 -15.24 -7.35
N LEU A 98 -10.10 -16.14 -7.44
CA LEU A 98 -9.50 -16.53 -8.72
C LEU A 98 -10.35 -17.52 -9.52
N ASP A 99 -11.06 -18.41 -8.82
CA ASP A 99 -11.88 -19.47 -9.43
C ASP A 99 -13.26 -18.96 -9.89
N ASN A 100 -13.68 -17.79 -9.42
CA ASN A 100 -14.98 -17.19 -9.74
C ASN A 100 -14.82 -15.86 -10.51
N LYS A 101 -15.73 -15.58 -11.44
CA LYS A 101 -15.78 -14.33 -12.22
C LYS A 101 -17.20 -13.81 -12.32
N GLY A 102 -17.34 -12.49 -12.44
CA GLY A 102 -18.62 -11.82 -12.67
C GLY A 102 -18.98 -10.81 -11.58
N PRO A 103 -20.23 -10.33 -11.55
CA PRO A 103 -20.73 -9.44 -10.51
C PRO A 103 -20.51 -10.07 -9.12
N GLY A 104 -19.94 -9.30 -8.18
CA GLY A 104 -19.56 -9.80 -6.85
C GLY A 104 -18.10 -10.23 -6.71
N PHE A 105 -17.30 -10.16 -7.78
CA PHE A 105 -15.86 -10.47 -7.76
C PHE A 105 -15.00 -9.29 -8.24
N GLN A 106 -15.42 -8.06 -7.92
CA GLN A 106 -14.67 -6.83 -8.19
C GLN A 106 -13.82 -6.42 -6.97
N TYR A 107 -12.93 -5.43 -7.13
CA TYR A 107 -12.05 -4.98 -6.04
C TYR A 107 -12.84 -4.52 -4.81
N THR A 108 -13.96 -3.82 -5.01
CA THR A 108 -14.80 -3.36 -3.90
C THR A 108 -15.46 -4.51 -3.14
N ASP A 109 -15.80 -5.59 -3.83
CA ASP A 109 -16.40 -6.79 -3.24
C ASP A 109 -15.35 -7.53 -2.38
N VAL A 110 -14.12 -7.70 -2.92
CA VAL A 110 -12.98 -8.24 -2.18
C VAL A 110 -12.74 -7.48 -0.89
N VAL A 111 -12.58 -6.15 -0.97
CA VAL A 111 -12.27 -5.31 0.21
C VAL A 111 -13.38 -5.42 1.26
N LYS A 112 -14.64 -5.44 0.83
CA LYS A 112 -15.78 -5.63 1.72
C LYS A 112 -15.75 -6.98 2.43
N ASP A 113 -15.49 -8.05 1.70
CA ASP A 113 -15.45 -9.42 2.27
C ASP A 113 -14.23 -9.63 3.16
N MET A 114 -13.12 -8.96 2.86
CA MET A 114 -11.93 -8.94 3.73
C MET A 114 -12.27 -8.42 5.13
N TYR A 115 -13.04 -7.34 5.27
CA TYR A 115 -13.45 -6.82 6.59
C TYR A 115 -14.23 -7.83 7.44
N GLN A 116 -14.85 -8.82 6.82
CA GLN A 116 -15.63 -9.88 7.49
C GLN A 116 -14.83 -11.17 7.66
N SER A 117 -13.61 -11.22 7.14
CA SER A 117 -12.83 -12.44 7.06
C SER A 117 -12.13 -12.77 8.37
N PRO A 118 -12.19 -14.03 8.83
CA PRO A 118 -11.56 -14.45 10.09
C PRO A 118 -10.02 -14.56 10.00
N TRP A 119 -9.45 -14.56 8.78
CA TRP A 119 -8.01 -14.73 8.58
C TRP A 119 -7.18 -13.47 8.82
N MET A 120 -7.83 -12.32 9.02
CA MET A 120 -7.16 -11.08 9.42
C MET A 120 -7.81 -10.45 10.64
N LYS A 121 -7.04 -9.61 11.33
CA LYS A 121 -7.51 -8.81 12.45
C LYS A 121 -7.16 -7.34 12.22
N VAL A 122 -8.18 -6.49 12.06
CA VAL A 122 -8.01 -5.04 12.00
C VAL A 122 -7.62 -4.53 13.38
N SER A 123 -6.56 -3.72 13.46
CA SER A 123 -6.15 -3.11 14.72
C SER A 123 -7.03 -1.91 15.06
N PRO A 124 -7.58 -1.81 16.29
CA PRO A 124 -8.27 -0.59 16.74
C PRO A 124 -7.30 0.60 16.91
N TYR A 125 -6.00 0.34 16.85
CA TYR A 125 -4.92 1.32 17.01
C TYR A 125 -4.19 1.57 15.70
N ALA A 126 -4.78 1.16 14.58
CA ALA A 126 -4.23 1.50 13.28
C ALA A 126 -4.22 3.02 13.10
N ALA A 127 -3.27 3.51 12.33
CA ALA A 127 -3.08 4.93 12.09
C ALA A 127 -2.69 5.18 10.63
N CYS A 128 -3.03 6.36 10.14
CA CYS A 128 -2.61 6.77 8.81
C CYS A 128 -1.18 7.28 8.82
N ILE A 129 -0.27 6.60 8.12
CA ILE A 129 1.16 6.90 8.09
C ILE A 129 1.67 7.02 6.65
N SER A 130 2.87 7.56 6.46
CA SER A 130 3.48 7.59 5.13
C SER A 130 3.84 6.19 4.67
N ASN A 131 3.56 5.87 3.41
CA ASN A 131 3.94 4.61 2.82
C ASN A 131 5.45 4.62 2.57
N ARG A 132 6.19 3.72 3.22
CA ARG A 132 7.65 3.64 3.09
C ARG A 132 8.14 3.13 1.74
N ASN A 133 7.24 2.57 0.93
CA ASN A 133 7.52 2.16 -0.44
C ASN A 133 7.19 3.26 -1.47
N ALA A 134 6.58 4.38 -1.05
CA ALA A 134 6.33 5.51 -1.93
C ALA A 134 7.60 6.35 -2.14
N SER A 135 7.68 7.06 -3.27
CA SER A 135 8.77 8.00 -3.49
C SER A 135 8.66 9.18 -2.52
N SER A 136 9.79 9.76 -2.11
CA SER A 136 9.78 10.96 -1.26
C SER A 136 8.99 12.11 -1.89
N GLN A 137 9.05 12.24 -3.23
CA GLN A 137 8.35 13.28 -3.95
C GLN A 137 6.82 13.11 -3.91
N ASP A 138 6.31 11.89 -4.04
CA ASP A 138 4.87 11.62 -3.89
C ASP A 138 4.39 11.93 -2.47
N VAL A 139 5.21 11.59 -1.46
CA VAL A 139 4.94 11.91 -0.06
C VAL A 139 4.97 13.43 0.18
N GLU A 140 5.92 14.17 -0.38
CA GLU A 140 5.95 15.64 -0.29
C GLU A 140 4.72 16.31 -0.89
N VAL A 141 4.28 15.85 -2.06
CA VAL A 141 3.06 16.34 -2.72
C VAL A 141 1.83 16.08 -1.86
N ALA A 142 1.71 14.86 -1.31
CA ALA A 142 0.62 14.50 -0.41
C ALA A 142 0.66 15.29 0.91
N ILE A 143 1.83 15.54 1.48
CA ILE A 143 2.00 16.42 2.65
C ILE A 143 1.50 17.82 2.35
N ALA A 144 1.90 18.41 1.22
CA ALA A 144 1.49 19.74 0.83
C ALA A 144 -0.04 19.84 0.72
N TRP A 145 -0.68 18.83 0.14
CA TRP A 145 -2.14 18.74 0.07
C TRP A 145 -2.77 18.58 1.46
N GLY A 146 -2.26 17.68 2.30
CA GLY A 146 -2.77 17.47 3.66
C GLY A 146 -2.70 18.74 4.50
N CYS A 147 -1.61 19.50 4.40
CA CYS A 147 -1.44 20.78 5.10
C CYS A 147 -2.42 21.88 4.68
N GLN A 148 -2.95 21.82 3.45
CA GLN A 148 -3.98 22.77 2.99
C GLN A 148 -5.37 22.47 3.58
N HIS A 149 -5.61 21.22 3.99
CA HIS A 149 -6.90 20.76 4.49
C HIS A 149 -6.94 20.61 6.01
N LEU A 150 -5.77 20.53 6.65
CA LEU A 150 -5.64 20.62 8.10
C LEU A 150 -5.89 22.06 8.58
N THR A 151 -6.87 22.23 9.46
CA THR A 151 -7.25 23.54 10.02
C THR A 151 -7.22 23.55 11.55
N GLY A 152 -7.29 24.74 12.14
CA GLY A 152 -7.33 24.92 13.60
C GLY A 152 -6.04 24.47 14.28
N GLU A 153 -6.19 23.70 15.35
CA GLU A 153 -5.07 23.19 16.18
C GLU A 153 -4.16 22.20 15.43
N TRP A 154 -4.66 21.60 14.34
CA TRP A 154 -3.94 20.58 13.59
C TRP A 154 -3.18 21.13 12.37
N ASN A 155 -2.93 22.44 12.31
CA ASN A 155 -2.25 23.04 11.16
C ASN A 155 -0.74 22.70 11.12
N CYS A 156 -0.17 22.66 9.91
CA CYS A 156 1.22 22.26 9.69
C CYS A 156 2.29 23.25 10.19
N ASN A 157 1.92 24.39 10.78
CA ASN A 157 2.90 25.27 11.45
C ASN A 157 3.30 24.74 12.83
N HIS A 158 2.57 23.74 13.36
CA HIS A 158 2.82 23.13 14.67
C HIS A 158 3.42 21.73 14.58
N ILE A 159 4.04 21.37 13.44
CA ILE A 159 4.75 20.10 13.34
C ILE A 159 5.93 20.11 14.31
N ASP A 160 6.00 19.10 15.17
CA ASP A 160 7.09 18.97 16.14
C ASP A 160 8.44 18.94 15.42
N LYS A 161 9.46 19.57 16.00
CA LYS A 161 10.81 19.62 15.38
C LYS A 161 11.35 18.24 15.05
N GLY A 162 11.05 17.24 15.90
CA GLY A 162 11.44 15.85 15.67
C GLY A 162 10.76 15.20 14.45
N CYS A 163 9.59 15.69 14.05
CA CYS A 163 8.86 15.20 12.88
C CYS A 163 9.18 15.98 11.59
N GLN A 164 10.06 16.99 11.67
CA GLN A 164 10.51 17.74 10.49
C GLN A 164 11.85 17.21 9.94
N SER A 165 12.47 16.22 10.58
CA SER A 165 13.80 15.72 10.23
C SER A 165 13.87 15.03 8.87
N ASP A 166 12.77 14.38 8.47
CA ASP A 166 12.65 13.67 7.21
C ASP A 166 11.22 13.73 6.69
N VAL A 167 11.08 13.54 5.38
CA VAL A 167 9.80 13.62 4.67
C VAL A 167 8.77 12.63 5.21
N PHE A 168 9.19 11.42 5.59
CA PHE A 168 8.26 10.38 6.01
C PHE A 168 7.78 10.61 7.44
N ALA A 169 8.62 11.07 8.37
CA ALA A 169 8.18 11.49 9.70
C ALA A 169 7.23 12.70 9.63
N LYS A 170 7.49 13.63 8.70
CA LYS A 170 6.59 14.76 8.44
C LYS A 170 5.25 14.27 7.89
N GLY A 171 5.28 13.33 6.95
CA GLY A 171 4.08 12.71 6.42
C GLY A 171 3.30 11.93 7.47
N ASP A 172 3.97 11.19 8.36
CA ASP A 172 3.33 10.47 9.46
C ASP A 172 2.56 11.42 10.38
N TRP A 173 3.14 12.59 10.66
CA TRP A 173 2.48 13.63 11.44
C TRP A 173 1.25 14.18 10.72
N VAL A 174 1.37 14.52 9.43
CA VAL A 174 0.31 15.14 8.64
C VAL A 174 -0.83 14.16 8.36
N PHE A 175 -0.52 12.96 7.89
CA PHE A 175 -1.50 11.97 7.46
C PHE A 175 -2.32 11.44 8.65
N SER A 176 -1.68 11.15 9.78
CA SER A 176 -2.39 10.66 10.97
C SER A 176 -3.40 11.69 11.50
N ARG A 177 -3.02 12.97 11.52
CA ARG A 177 -3.89 14.08 11.95
C ARG A 177 -4.97 14.39 10.94
N TYR A 178 -4.63 14.40 9.65
CA TYR A 178 -5.62 14.62 8.58
C TYR A 178 -6.68 13.53 8.63
N TYR A 179 -6.27 12.27 8.70
CA TYR A 179 -7.19 11.14 8.80
C TYR A 179 -8.12 11.29 10.00
N ARG A 180 -7.58 11.55 11.20
CA ARG A 180 -8.39 11.78 12.41
C ARG A 180 -9.35 12.97 12.28
N HIS A 181 -8.94 14.05 11.62
CA HIS A 181 -9.80 15.22 11.39
C HIS A 181 -10.90 14.93 10.35
N ALA A 182 -10.60 14.14 9.32
CA ALA A 182 -11.50 13.86 8.21
C ALA A 182 -12.47 12.68 8.45
N GLN A 183 -12.34 11.93 9.57
CA GLN A 183 -13.18 10.77 9.89
C GLN A 183 -14.67 11.16 10.07
N THR A 184 -15.40 11.25 8.96
CA THR A 184 -16.86 11.34 8.89
C THR A 184 -17.47 10.06 8.29
N GLY A 185 -16.90 8.90 8.61
CA GLY A 185 -17.48 7.58 8.29
C GLY A 185 -17.12 6.98 6.92
N SER A 186 -15.99 7.33 6.31
CA SER A 186 -15.53 6.69 5.07
C SER A 186 -14.50 5.56 5.32
N ASN A 187 -14.32 4.72 4.29
CA ASN A 187 -13.36 3.62 4.20
C ASN A 187 -11.90 4.08 4.47
N SER A 188 -11.17 3.36 5.34
CA SER A 188 -9.78 3.68 5.70
C SER A 188 -8.81 3.64 4.51
N LEU A 189 -8.99 2.70 3.57
CA LEU A 189 -8.21 2.62 2.34
C LEU A 189 -8.40 3.84 1.44
N GLU A 190 -9.57 4.47 1.42
CA GLU A 190 -9.79 5.65 0.58
C GLU A 190 -9.24 6.91 1.22
N GLN A 191 -9.54 7.11 2.51
CA GLN A 191 -9.16 8.34 3.21
C GLN A 191 -7.66 8.42 3.50
N CYS A 192 -6.98 7.29 3.68
CA CYS A 192 -5.57 7.24 4.03
C CYS A 192 -4.63 6.95 2.84
N ASN A 193 -5.13 6.64 1.65
CA ASN A 193 -4.23 6.23 0.57
C ASN A 193 -3.39 7.39 -0.01
N PHE A 194 -3.95 8.62 -0.11
CA PHE A 194 -3.23 9.77 -0.71
C PHE A 194 -2.50 9.41 -2.02
N HIS A 195 -3.20 8.72 -2.93
CA HIS A 195 -2.61 8.20 -4.17
C HIS A 195 -1.40 7.26 -3.99
N GLY A 196 -1.36 6.51 -2.89
CA GLY A 196 -0.29 5.58 -2.55
C GLY A 196 0.81 6.17 -1.66
N ALA A 197 0.79 7.49 -1.40
CA ALA A 197 1.77 8.16 -0.55
C ALA A 197 1.61 7.81 0.94
N ALA A 198 0.43 7.32 1.34
CA ALA A 198 0.12 6.96 2.70
C ALA A 198 -0.59 5.59 2.78
N MET A 199 -0.58 5.00 3.96
CA MET A 199 -1.21 3.71 4.25
C MET A 199 -1.79 3.70 5.66
N PHE A 200 -2.92 3.03 5.84
CA PHE A 200 -3.50 2.83 7.17
C PHE A 200 -2.84 1.58 7.75
N ALA A 201 -1.97 1.75 8.73
CA ALA A 201 -1.05 0.72 9.18
C ALA A 201 -1.33 0.30 10.62
N SER A 202 -1.15 -0.99 10.93
CA SER A 202 -1.25 -1.49 12.30
C SER A 202 -0.06 -1.00 13.17
N PRO A 203 -0.18 -1.04 14.51
CA PRO A 203 0.93 -0.75 15.42
C PRO A 203 2.17 -1.61 15.17
N HIS A 204 2.00 -2.84 14.70
CA HIS A 204 3.12 -3.71 14.39
C HIS A 204 3.99 -3.15 13.26
N VAL A 205 3.37 -2.50 12.28
CA VAL A 205 4.04 -1.86 11.14
C VAL A 205 4.68 -0.55 11.60
N TYR A 206 3.91 0.37 12.19
CA TYR A 206 4.38 1.74 12.38
C TYR A 206 5.30 1.94 13.60
N ARG A 207 5.30 1.03 14.59
CA ARG A 207 6.26 1.09 15.72
C ARG A 207 7.71 0.93 15.29
N ARG A 208 7.97 0.45 14.07
CA ARG A 208 9.32 0.24 13.54
C ARG A 208 9.95 1.51 12.94
N VAL A 209 9.17 2.56 12.67
CA VAL A 209 9.63 3.70 11.85
C VAL A 209 9.76 5.02 12.61
N ALA A 210 8.74 5.48 13.34
CA ALA A 210 8.81 6.70 14.18
C ALA A 210 7.48 6.92 14.93
N SER A 211 7.26 6.21 16.05
CA SER A 211 5.97 6.24 16.75
C SER A 211 5.56 7.61 17.29
N SER A 212 6.49 8.52 17.60
CA SER A 212 6.19 9.81 18.22
C SER A 212 5.51 10.81 17.29
N CYS A 213 5.65 10.65 15.97
CA CYS A 213 5.02 11.55 14.99
C CYS A 213 3.59 11.13 14.66
N ILE A 214 3.20 9.91 15.04
CA ILE A 214 1.95 9.28 14.65
C ILE A 214 0.89 9.52 15.72
N LEU A 215 -0.25 10.05 15.30
CA LEU A 215 -1.44 10.12 16.13
C LEU A 215 -2.33 8.90 15.87
N ALA A 216 -2.24 7.88 16.73
CA ALA A 216 -3.09 6.69 16.65
C ALA A 216 -4.46 6.94 17.32
N ASP A 217 -5.47 6.16 16.93
CA ASP A 217 -6.86 6.31 17.40
C ASP A 217 -7.08 6.01 18.90
N ASP A 218 -6.06 5.51 19.62
CA ASP A 218 -6.17 5.07 21.03
C ASP A 218 -6.26 6.21 22.08
N GLU A 219 -5.98 7.46 21.71
CA GLU A 219 -5.98 8.57 22.68
C GLU A 219 -7.38 8.94 23.23
N LEU A 220 -8.47 8.33 22.73
CA LEU A 220 -9.82 8.50 23.25
C LEU A 220 -10.33 7.30 24.07
N SER A 221 -9.80 6.09 23.88
CA SER A 221 -10.22 4.90 24.64
C SER A 221 -9.73 4.90 26.09
N ALA A 222 -8.68 5.66 26.41
CA ALA A 222 -8.17 5.81 27.77
C ALA A 222 -8.91 6.86 28.62
N LYS A 223 -10.00 7.47 28.10
CA LYS A 223 -10.81 8.49 28.79
C LYS A 223 -12.32 8.23 28.77
N LEU A 224 -12.76 7.02 28.43
CA LEU A 224 -14.14 6.52 28.61
C LEU A 224 -14.13 5.31 29.54
#